data_AF-A0A927Z5Z2-F1
#
_entry.id   AF-A0A927Z5Z2-F1
#
_cell.length_a   1.000
_cell.length_b   1.000
_cell.length_c   1.000
_cell.angle_alpha   90.00
_cell.angle_beta   90.00
_cell.angle_gamma   90.00
#
_symmetry.space_group_name_H-M   'P 1'
#
loop_
_entity.id
_entity.type
_entity.pdbx_description
1 polymer ?
#
loop_
_entity_poly.entity_id
_entity_poly.type
_entity_poly.pdbx_seq_one_letter_code
_entity_poly.pdbx_strand_id
1 'polypeptide(L)' 'MKTDANIMKEIEKLFMQYEQEVQGLEKEGIIQPNTTKTYLLHSGNFVRWCRDEFEPGAKNKR' A
#
# COMPACT_ATOMS: atom_id res chain seq x y z
N MET A 1 0.09 12.26 -4.48
CA MET A 1 -1.05 12.92 -3.86
C MET A 1 -0.53 13.23 -2.50
N LYS A 2 0.09 14.38 -2.32
CA LYS A 2 0.64 14.71 -1.01
C LYS A 2 -0.51 14.97 -0.03
N THR A 3 -0.42 14.43 1.18
CA THR A 3 -1.34 14.73 2.27
C THR A 3 -0.60 15.39 3.43
N ASP A 4 -1.34 15.88 4.43
CA ASP A 4 -0.73 16.48 5.62
C ASP A 4 -0.24 15.42 6.61
N ALA A 5 0.59 15.86 7.57
CA ALA A 5 1.26 14.96 8.50
C ALA A 5 0.30 14.17 9.42
N ASN A 6 -0.87 14.71 9.75
CA ASN A 6 -1.82 14.00 10.61
C ASN A 6 -2.55 12.91 9.82
N ILE A 7 -3.00 13.22 8.61
CA ILE A 7 -3.59 12.21 7.72
C ILE A 7 -2.57 11.13 7.38
N MET A 8 -1.30 11.50 7.14
CA MET A 8 -0.25 10.54 6.84
C MET A 8 -0.04 9.52 7.96
N LYS A 9 -0.08 9.94 9.22
CA LYS A 9 0.03 9.03 10.38
C LYS A 9 -1.12 8.01 10.43
N GLU A 10 -2.34 8.45 10.16
CA GLU A 10 -3.50 7.54 10.12
C GLU A 10 -3.41 6.58 8.93
N ILE A 11 -2.98 7.05 7.76
CA ILE A 11 -2.74 6.18 6.59
C ILE A 11 -1.71 5.10 6.91
N GLU A 12 -0.59 5.45 7.56
CA GLU A 12 0.45 4.50 7.94
C GLU A 12 -0.05 3.45 8.92
N LYS A 13 -0.80 3.89 9.94
CA LYS A 13 -1.42 2.99 10.92
C LYS A 13 -2.40 2.02 10.25
N LEU A 14 -3.27 2.52 9.37
CA LEU A 14 -4.23 1.69 8.62
C LEU A 14 -3.51 0.74 7.66
N PHE A 15 -2.44 1.21 7.01
CA PHE A 15 -1.63 0.38 6.13
C PHE A 15 -0.97 -0.77 6.87
N MET A 16 -0.41 -0.54 8.07
CA MET A 16 0.15 -1.61 8.90
C MET A 16 -0.90 -2.66 9.29
N GLN A 17 -2.12 -2.22 9.63
CA GLN A 17 -3.23 -3.13 9.95
C GLN A 17 -3.64 -3.96 8.72
N TYR A 18 -3.75 -3.30 7.56
CA TYR A 18 -4.04 -3.95 6.29
C TYR A 18 -2.96 -4.97 5.90
N GLU A 19 -1.67 -4.65 6.08
CA GLU A 19 -0.58 -5.59 5.81
C GLU A 19 -0.71 -6.86 6.65
N GLN A 20 -1.04 -6.72 7.93
CA GLN A 20 -1.26 -7.86 8.83
C GLN A 20 -2.45 -8.70 8.41
N GLU A 21 -3.57 -8.07 8.03
CA GLU A 21 -4.78 -8.76 7.58
C GLU A 21 -4.50 -9.59 6.32
N VAL A 22 -3.91 -8.97 5.28
CA VAL A 22 -3.58 -9.65 4.02
C VAL A 22 -2.61 -10.82 4.26
N GLN A 23 -1.58 -10.63 5.09
CA GLN A 23 -0.65 -11.71 5.44
C GLN A 23 -1.32 -12.83 6.25
N GLY A 24 -2.30 -12.50 7.10
CA GLY A 24 -3.12 -13.46 7.82
C GLY A 24 -3.92 -14.35 6.87
N LEU A 25 -4.63 -13.73 5.92
CA LEU A 25 -5.40 -14.44 4.90
C LEU A 25 -4.53 -15.35 4.01
N GLU A 26 -3.29 -14.96 3.73
CA GLU A 26 -2.33 -15.82 3.02
C GLU A 26 -1.94 -17.04 3.85
N LYS A 27 -1.62 -16.84 5.14
CA LYS A 27 -1.25 -17.95 6.05
C LYS A 27 -2.39 -18.94 6.25
N GLU A 28 -3.63 -18.45 6.25
CA GLU A 28 -4.85 -19.27 6.32
C GLU A 28 -5.17 -19.97 4.99
N GLY A 29 -4.43 -19.67 3.91
CA GLY A 29 -4.65 -20.24 2.59
C GLY A 29 -5.90 -19.70 1.87
N ILE A 30 -6.50 -18.62 2.38
CA ILE A 30 -7.70 -17.99 1.80
C ILE A 30 -7.34 -17.25 0.52
N ILE A 31 -6.18 -16.58 0.50
CA ILE A 31 -5.66 -15.91 -0.70
C ILE A 31 -4.30 -16.48 -1.12
N GLN A 32 -4.03 -16.44 -2.42
CA GLN A 32 -2.77 -16.93 -2.97
C GLN A 32 -1.62 -15.93 -2.74
N PRO A 33 -0.36 -16.39 -2.69
CA PRO A 33 0.80 -15.51 -2.52
C PRO A 33 0.90 -14.40 -3.58
N ASN A 34 0.48 -14.67 -4.82
CA ASN A 34 0.45 -13.65 -5.87
C ASN A 34 -0.62 -12.58 -5.62
N THR A 35 -1.75 -12.95 -5.02
CA THR A 35 -2.79 -12.01 -4.59
C THR A 35 -2.26 -11.11 -3.48
N THR A 36 -1.60 -11.67 -2.46
CA THR A 36 -0.93 -10.89 -1.40
C THR A 36 0.07 -9.91 -1.99
N LYS A 37 0.98 -10.37 -2.85
CA LYS A 37 1.98 -9.50 -3.50
C LYS A 37 1.33 -8.33 -4.24
N THR A 38 0.24 -8.59 -4.97
CA THR A 38 -0.49 -7.57 -5.74
C THR A 38 -1.11 -6.53 -4.80
N TYR A 39 -1.79 -6.99 -3.76
CA TYR A 39 -2.43 -6.16 -2.75
C TYR A 39 -1.44 -5.24 -2.04
N LEU A 40 -0.34 -5.80 -1.53
CA LEU A 40 0.69 -5.04 -0.83
C LEU A 40 1.46 -4.09 -1.75
N LEU A 41 1.71 -4.48 -3.00
CA LEU A 41 2.36 -3.61 -3.98
C LEU A 41 1.54 -2.35 -4.27
N HIS A 42 0.24 -2.50 -4.54
CA HIS A 42 -0.60 -1.38 -4.95
C HIS A 42 -0.94 -0.45 -3.78
N SER A 43 -1.27 -1.01 -2.63
CA SER A 43 -1.48 -0.24 -1.40
C SER A 43 -0.20 0.47 -0.96
N GLY A 44 0.96 -0.19 -1.01
CA GLY A 44 2.26 0.44 -0.73
C GLY A 44 2.60 1.58 -1.69
N ASN A 45 2.30 1.43 -2.99
CA ASN A 45 2.44 2.51 -3.96
C ASN A 45 1.50 3.70 -3.64
N PHE A 46 0.28 3.43 -3.19
CA PHE A 46 -0.64 4.48 -2.74
C PHE A 46 -0.10 5.23 -1.52
N VAL A 47 0.44 4.53 -0.52
CA VAL A 47 1.07 5.16 0.66
C VAL A 47 2.27 6.02 0.26
N ARG A 48 3.13 5.51 -0.63
CA ARG A 48 4.25 6.30 -1.18
C ARG A 48 3.77 7.51 -1.97
N TRP A 49 2.63 7.40 -2.67
CA TRP A 49 2.01 8.54 -3.35
C TRP A 49 1.53 9.60 -2.36
N CYS A 50 1.03 9.16 -1.19
CA CYS A 50 0.63 10.00 -0.06
C CYS A 50 1.80 10.78 0.56
N ARG A 51 2.99 10.17 0.56
CA ARG A 51 4.26 10.75 1.04
C ARG A 51 5.01 11.60 0.02
N ASP A 52 4.48 11.76 -1.19
CA ASP A 52 5.18 12.47 -2.29
C ASP A 52 6.45 11.74 -2.79
N GLU A 53 6.57 10.43 -2.53
CA GLU A 53 7.70 9.56 -2.89
C GLU A 53 7.44 8.69 -4.15
N PHE A 54 6.25 8.85 -4.73
CA PHE A 54 5.79 8.10 -5.88
C PHE A 54 4.84 8.96 -6.70
N GLU A 55 4.89 8.82 -8.03
CA GLU A 55 3.94 9.45 -8.93
C GLU A 55 3.47 8.42 -9.98
N PRO A 56 2.15 8.19 -10.11
CA PRO A 56 1.61 7.29 -11.12
C PRO A 56 2.02 7.70 -12.52
N GLY A 57 2.53 6.73 -13.28
CA GLY A 57 2.93 6.95 -14.67
C GLY A 57 4.17 7.82 -14.85
N ALA A 58 4.92 8.18 -13.79
CA ALA A 58 6.14 9.01 -13.89
C ALA A 58 7.13 8.49 -14.94
N LYS A 59 7.26 7.16 -15.07
CA LYS A 59 8.12 6.51 -16.07
C LYS A 59 7.66 6.70 -17.53
N ASN A 60 6.38 7.02 -17.74
CA ASN A 60 5.77 7.19 -19.06
C ASN A 60 5.68 8.66 -19.48
N LYS A 61 5.97 9.61 -18.58
CA LYS A 61 5.93 11.07 -18.83
C LYS A 61 7.16 11.56 -19.63
N ARG A 62 7.60 10.81 -20.63
CA ARG A 62 8.67 11.22 -21.54
C ARG A 62 8.30 12.49 -22.30
#